data_AF-A0A849TC51-F1
#
_entry.id   AF-A0A849TC51-F1
#
_cell.length_a   1.000
_cell.length_b   1.000
_cell.length_c   1.000
_cell.angle_alpha   90.00
_cell.angle_beta   90.00
_cell.angle_gamma   90.00
#
_symmetry.space_group_name_H-M   'P 1'
#
loop_
_entity.id
_entity.type
_entity.pdbx_description
1 polymer ?
#
loop_
_entity_poly.entity_id
_entity_poly.type
_entity_poly.pdbx_seq_one_letter_code
_entity_poly.pdbx_strand_id
1 'polypeptide(L)'
;LKIKVRMELGSNEAIKHSVAGKLGIAVLSAHTLAIDGHNDEFSVLDVEGFPIKRNWYMAYPKDKHLSVVALAFLKFMHEESKTLGEKYLKGIVGFPTTNSIKRKGSTSS
;
A
#
# COMPACT_ATOMS: atom_id res chain seq x y z
N LEU A 1 24.94 -11.37 -4.81
CA LEU A 1 25.00 -9.95 -5.27
C LEU A 1 25.21 -9.04 -4.05
N LYS A 2 26.13 -8.07 -4.13
CA LYS A 2 26.33 -7.06 -3.07
C LYS A 2 25.61 -5.78 -3.49
N ILE A 3 24.62 -5.35 -2.72
CA ILE A 3 23.89 -4.10 -2.99
C ILE A 3 24.84 -2.91 -2.78
N LYS A 4 24.89 -1.99 -3.74
CA LYS A 4 25.64 -0.73 -3.62
C LYS A 4 24.71 0.37 -3.10
N VAL A 5 24.65 0.52 -1.79
CA VAL A 5 23.88 1.60 -1.15
C VAL A 5 24.59 2.93 -1.40
N ARG A 6 23.93 3.86 -2.11
CA ARG A 6 24.48 5.19 -2.40
C ARG A 6 24.15 6.23 -1.33
N MET A 7 23.00 6.08 -0.67
CA MET A 7 22.50 6.99 0.35
C MET A 7 21.49 6.28 1.26
N GLU A 8 21.32 6.84 2.45
CA GLU A 8 20.27 6.45 3.41
C GLU A 8 19.50 7.72 3.78
N LEU A 9 18.18 7.67 3.67
CA LEU A 9 17.28 8.79 3.91
C LEU A 9 16.14 8.32 4.79
N GLY A 10 15.84 9.08 5.86
CA GLY A 10 14.87 8.67 6.89
C GLY A 10 13.39 8.98 6.58
N SER A 11 13.08 9.56 5.43
CA SER A 11 11.71 9.94 5.05
C SER A 11 11.40 9.52 3.61
N ASN A 12 10.16 9.07 3.40
CA ASN A 12 9.66 8.66 2.09
C ASN A 12 9.71 9.83 1.08
N GLU A 13 9.45 11.05 1.53
CA GLU A 13 9.47 12.28 0.74
C GLU A 13 10.89 12.61 0.30
N ALA A 14 11.88 12.49 1.18
CA ALA A 14 13.28 12.66 0.82
C ALA A 14 13.73 11.61 -0.21
N ILE A 15 13.28 10.36 -0.05
CA ILE A 15 13.56 9.28 -1.01
C ILE A 15 12.92 9.61 -2.37
N LYS A 16 11.65 10.00 -2.42
CA LYS A 16 10.95 10.41 -3.65
C LYS A 16 11.70 11.54 -4.36
N HIS A 17 12.06 12.61 -3.64
CA HIS A 17 12.84 13.71 -4.22
C HIS A 17 14.22 13.27 -4.73
N SER A 18 14.88 12.33 -4.06
CA SER A 18 16.17 11.80 -4.55
C SER A 18 16.03 11.02 -5.85
N VAL A 19 14.95 10.25 -6.01
CA VAL A 19 14.64 9.51 -7.24
C VAL A 19 14.27 10.48 -8.37
N ALA A 20 13.40 11.46 -8.10
CA ALA A 20 13.05 12.52 -9.06
C ALA A 20 14.27 13.35 -9.49
N GLY A 21 15.17 13.63 -8.55
CA GLY A 21 16.49 14.25 -8.77
C GLY A 21 17.51 13.35 -9.47
N LYS A 22 17.10 12.16 -9.95
CA LYS A 22 17.92 11.19 -10.70
C LYS A 22 19.13 10.66 -9.92
N LEU A 23 19.04 10.59 -8.60
CA LEU A 23 20.12 10.10 -7.74
C LEU A 23 20.16 8.57 -7.60
N GLY A 24 19.14 7.87 -8.11
CA GLY A 24 19.10 6.41 -8.16
C GLY A 24 17.68 5.84 -8.19
N ILE A 25 17.54 4.60 -7.75
CA ILE A 25 16.26 3.90 -7.53
C ILE A 25 16.04 3.66 -6.04
N ALA A 26 14.80 3.42 -5.64
CA ALA A 26 14.45 3.12 -4.27
C ALA A 26 13.42 1.98 -4.18
N VAL A 27 13.38 1.32 -3.02
CA VAL A 27 12.32 0.39 -2.65
C VAL A 27 11.45 1.06 -1.60
N LEU A 28 10.17 1.23 -1.88
CA LEU A 28 9.21 1.90 -1.00
C LEU A 28 7.95 1.04 -0.83
N SER A 29 7.14 1.37 0.18
CA SER A 29 5.77 0.86 0.27
C SER A 29 4.96 1.39 -0.91
N ALA A 30 4.20 0.53 -1.58
CA ALA A 30 3.33 0.94 -2.68
C ALA A 30 2.27 1.99 -2.25
N HIS A 31 1.85 1.94 -0.97
CA HIS A 31 0.93 2.93 -0.41
C HIS A 31 1.50 4.35 -0.40
N THR A 32 2.83 4.52 -0.37
CA THR A 32 3.46 5.85 -0.43
C THR A 32 3.23 6.51 -1.79
N LEU A 33 3.27 5.75 -2.88
CA LEU A 33 3.04 6.26 -4.23
C LEU A 33 1.56 6.55 -4.50
N ALA A 34 0.66 5.77 -3.90
CA ALA A 34 -0.78 5.93 -4.07
C ALA A 34 -1.35 7.22 -3.49
N ILE A 35 -0.71 7.76 -2.46
CA ILE A 35 -1.18 8.96 -1.73
C ILE A 35 -0.90 10.24 -2.52
N ASP A 36 0.18 10.28 -3.30
CA ASP A 36 0.57 11.47 -4.08
C ASP A 36 -0.19 11.63 -5.40
N GLY A 37 -1.08 10.67 -5.71
CA GLY A 37 -1.72 10.55 -7.02
C GLY A 37 -0.80 9.92 -8.06
N HIS A 38 -1.38 9.43 -9.16
CA HIS A 38 -0.61 8.96 -10.33
C HIS A 38 0.06 10.15 -11.00
N ASN A 39 1.15 10.65 -10.43
CA ASN A 39 2.04 11.57 -11.10
C ASN A 39 2.95 10.76 -12.02
N ASP A 40 3.00 11.14 -13.30
CA ASP A 40 3.89 10.56 -14.33
C ASP A 40 5.39 10.72 -14.02
N GLU A 41 5.74 11.22 -12.84
CA GLU A 41 7.10 11.47 -12.37
C GLU A 41 7.84 10.18 -11.95
N PHE A 42 7.11 9.12 -11.57
CA PHE A 42 7.69 7.85 -11.12
C PHE A 42 7.21 6.67 -11.95
N SER A 43 8.13 5.75 -12.26
CA SER A 43 7.81 4.47 -12.89
C SER A 43 8.08 3.33 -11.91
N VAL A 44 7.11 2.42 -11.78
CA VAL A 44 7.26 1.19 -10.98
C VAL A 44 7.96 0.14 -11.85
N LEU A 45 9.12 -0.32 -11.39
CA LEU A 45 9.91 -1.34 -12.10
C LEU A 45 9.35 -2.75 -11.83
N ASP A 46 9.19 -3.54 -12.89
CA ASP A 46 8.85 -4.95 -12.80
C ASP A 46 10.12 -5.76 -12.49
N VAL A 47 10.25 -6.22 -11.25
CA VAL A 47 11.45 -6.87 -10.72
C VAL A 47 11.06 -8.21 -10.11
N GLU A 48 11.79 -9.27 -10.48
CA GLU A 48 11.59 -10.60 -9.91
C GLU A 48 11.64 -10.58 -8.37
N GLY A 49 10.67 -11.22 -7.73
CA GLY A 49 10.54 -11.25 -6.27
C GLY A 49 9.80 -10.04 -5.66
N PHE A 50 9.36 -9.08 -6.46
CA PHE A 50 8.46 -7.99 -6.05
C PHE A 50 7.01 -8.26 -6.49
N PRO A 51 6.01 -7.70 -5.78
CA PRO A 51 6.13 -6.90 -4.55
C PRO A 51 6.43 -7.75 -3.31
N ILE A 52 7.19 -7.17 -2.37
CA ILE A 52 7.43 -7.79 -1.06
C ILE A 52 6.17 -7.62 -0.19
N LYS A 53 5.46 -8.71 0.06
CA LYS A 53 4.22 -8.69 0.86
C LYS A 53 4.52 -8.37 2.31
N ARG A 54 3.86 -7.33 2.83
CA ARG A 54 3.90 -6.92 4.25
C ARG A 54 2.49 -6.67 4.74
N ASN A 55 2.25 -7.03 6.00
CA ASN A 55 0.95 -6.83 6.66
C ASN A 55 1.04 -5.68 7.65
N TRP A 56 -0.04 -4.90 7.72
CA TRP A 56 -0.26 -3.92 8.78
C TRP A 56 -1.10 -4.57 9.87
N TYR A 57 -0.80 -4.24 11.13
CA TYR A 57 -1.51 -4.79 12.28
C TYR A 57 -2.03 -3.65 13.14
N MET A 58 -3.25 -3.82 13.65
CA MET A 58 -3.79 -2.95 14.69
C MET A 58 -3.51 -3.59 16.04
N ALA A 59 -2.85 -2.84 16.93
CA ALA A 59 -2.47 -3.32 18.26
C ALA A 59 -2.99 -2.35 19.33
N TYR A 60 -3.45 -2.91 20.43
CA TYR A 60 -3.84 -2.16 21.62
C TYR A 60 -3.52 -2.98 22.88
N PRO A 61 -3.29 -2.34 24.04
CA PRO A 61 -2.99 -3.06 25.28
C PRO A 61 -4.15 -3.97 25.68
N LYS A 62 -3.85 -5.24 25.98
CA LYS A 62 -4.85 -6.25 26.35
C LYS A 62 -5.67 -5.85 27.58
N ASP A 63 -5.02 -5.21 28.54
CA ASP A 63 -5.63 -4.91 29.85
C ASP A 63 -6.30 -3.53 29.91
N LYS A 64 -6.34 -2.79 28.79
CA LYS A 64 -7.06 -1.50 28.71
C LYS A 64 -8.43 -1.69 28.11
N HIS A 65 -9.42 -1.10 28.79
CA HIS A 65 -10.74 -0.90 28.21
C HIS A 65 -10.61 0.19 27.15
N LEU A 66 -10.91 -0.16 25.89
CA LEU A 66 -10.98 0.80 24.81
C LEU A 66 -12.13 1.77 25.06
N SER A 67 -11.90 3.06 24.80
CA SER A 67 -12.98 4.05 24.83
C SER A 67 -14.02 3.73 23.77
N VAL A 68 -15.24 4.26 23.92
CA VAL A 68 -16.30 4.12 22.90
C VAL A 68 -15.81 4.57 21.52
N VAL A 69 -15.05 5.66 21.46
CA VAL A 69 -14.45 6.18 20.22
C VAL A 69 -13.42 5.20 19.65
N ALA A 70 -12.56 4.62 20.49
CA ALA A 70 -11.56 3.66 20.04
C ALA A 70 -12.19 2.35 19.53
N LEU A 71 -13.26 1.87 20.16
CA LEU A 71 -14.04 0.71 19.70
C LEU A 71 -14.71 1.00 18.35
N ALA A 72 -15.33 2.16 18.21
CA ALA A 72 -15.94 2.58 16.95
C ALA A 72 -14.88 2.65 15.83
N PHE A 73 -13.69 3.19 16.12
CA PHE A 73 -12.60 3.25 15.16
C PHE A 73 -12.04 1.86 14.80
N LEU A 74 -11.87 0.96 15.77
CA LEU A 74 -11.46 -0.42 15.52
C LEU A 74 -12.45 -1.15 14.62
N LYS A 75 -13.76 -0.98 14.88
CA LYS A 75 -14.82 -1.55 14.03
C LYS A 75 -14.75 -0.99 12.61
N PHE A 76 -14.66 0.33 12.47
CA PHE A 76 -14.51 1.00 11.19
C PHE A 76 -13.29 0.47 10.42
N MET A 77 -12.13 0.39 11.07
CA MET A 77 -10.90 -0.14 10.45
C MET A 77 -11.07 -1.58 9.98
N HIS A 78 -11.76 -2.43 10.75
CA HIS A 78 -12.02 -3.82 10.36
C HIS A 78 -12.93 -3.92 9.13
N GLU A 79 -13.94 -3.06 9.04
CA GLU A 79 -14.91 -3.03 7.93
C GLU A 79 -14.31 -2.43 6.66
N GLU A 80 -13.50 -1.37 6.78
CA GLU A 80 -13.10 -0.52 5.65
C GLU A 80 -11.66 -0.77 5.16
N SER A 81 -10.74 -1.25 6.00
CA SER A 81 -9.30 -1.29 5.69
C SER A 81 -8.97 -2.08 4.42
N LYS A 82 -9.65 -3.21 4.17
CA LYS A 82 -9.43 -4.01 2.97
C LYS A 82 -9.82 -3.23 1.71
N THR A 83 -11.04 -2.68 1.71
CA THR A 83 -11.59 -1.94 0.56
C THR A 83 -10.74 -0.70 0.26
N LEU A 84 -10.35 0.06 1.29
CA LEU A 84 -9.48 1.22 1.12
C LEU A 84 -8.10 0.80 0.62
N GLY A 85 -7.50 -0.23 1.22
CA GLY A 85 -6.18 -0.74 0.82
C GLY A 85 -6.14 -1.14 -0.66
N GLU A 86 -7.14 -1.90 -1.13
CA GLU A 86 -7.26 -2.29 -2.54
C GLU A 86 -7.49 -1.07 -3.45
N LYS A 87 -8.31 -0.11 -3.03
CA LYS A 87 -8.57 1.12 -3.79
C LYS A 87 -7.28 1.91 -4.05
N TYR A 88 -6.43 2.08 -3.03
CA TYR A 88 -5.18 2.83 -3.16
C TYR A 88 -4.12 2.08 -3.97
N LEU A 89 -4.12 0.76 -3.96
CA LEU A 89 -3.14 -0.05 -4.70
C LEU A 89 -3.55 -0.30 -6.16
N LYS A 90 -4.74 0.14 -6.56
CA LYS A 90 -5.25 -0.04 -7.91
C LYS A 90 -4.30 0.60 -8.93
N GLY A 91 -3.93 -0.18 -9.95
CA GLY A 91 -3.06 0.30 -11.04
C GLY A 91 -1.56 0.16 -10.77
N ILE A 92 -1.15 -0.29 -9.58
CA ILE A 92 0.25 -0.62 -9.30
C ILE A 92 0.50 -2.08 -9.69
N VAL A 93 1.55 -2.32 -10.48
CA VAL A 93 1.95 -3.65 -10.94
C VAL A 93 2.18 -4.59 -9.74
N GLY A 94 1.65 -5.81 -9.84
CA GLY A 94 1.79 -6.84 -8.79
C GLY A 94 0.78 -6.73 -7.63
N PHE A 95 -0.11 -5.73 -7.61
CA PHE A 95 -1.20 -5.61 -6.65
C PHE A 95 -2.57 -5.86 -7.29
N PRO A 96 -3.60 -6.24 -6.51
CA PRO A 96 -4.91 -6.59 -7.05
C PRO A 96 -5.54 -5.42 -7.82
N THR A 97 -5.80 -5.62 -9.11
CA THR A 97 -6.74 -4.81 -9.87
C THR A 97 -8.12 -5.40 -9.64
N THR A 98 -8.94 -4.78 -8.78
CA THR A 98 -10.32 -5.25 -8.54
C THR A 98 -11.12 -5.21 -9.83
N ASN A 99 -11.19 -6.35 -10.53
CA ASN A 99 -12.18 -6.66 -11.54
C ASN A 99 -12.67 -8.10 -11.32
N SER A 100 -13.49 -8.28 -10.29
CA SER A 100 -14.37 -9.47 -10.18
C SER A 100 -15.59 -9.16 -9.30
N ILE A 101 -16.42 -8.21 -9.73
CA ILE A 101 -17.85 -8.36 -9.46
C ILE A 101 -18.30 -9.54 -10.32
N LYS A 102 -18.31 -10.73 -9.73
CA LYS A 102 -19.05 -11.90 -10.21
C LYS A 102 -20.47 -11.42 -10.52
N ARG A 103 -20.82 -11.22 -11.79
CA ARG A 103 -22.22 -11.29 -12.23
C ARG A 103 -22.65 -12.73 -11.94
N LYS A 104 -23.29 -12.91 -10.78
CA LYS A 104 -23.95 -14.15 -10.41
C LYS A 104 -24.90 -14.47 -11.55
N GLY A 105 -24.71 -15.60 -12.21
CA GLY A 105 -25.64 -16.11 -13.20
C GLY A 105 -27.03 -16.20 -12.56
N SER A 106 -28.00 -15.58 -13.20
CA SER A 106 -29.40 -15.94 -13.05
C SER A 106 -29.76 -16.84 -14.24
N THR A 107 -29.65 -18.14 -14.02
CA THR A 107 -30.45 -19.15 -14.73
C THR A 107 -31.73 -19.38 -13.92
N SER A 108 -32.87 -19.05 -14.52
CA SER A 108 -34.25 -19.53 -14.29
C SER A 108 -35.17 -18.44 -14.87
N SER A 109 -35.99 -18.64 -15.90
CA SER A 109 -36.71 -19.85 -16.33
C SER A 109 -36.98 -19.81 -17.83
#